data_AF-K1TN41-F1
#
_entry.id   AF-K1TN41-F1
#
_cell.length_a   1.000
_cell.length_b   1.000
_cell.length_c   1.000
_cell.angle_alpha   90.00
_cell.angle_beta   90.00
_cell.angle_gamma   90.00
#
_symmetry.space_group_name_H-M   'P 1'
#
loop_
_entity.id
_entity.type
_entity.pdbx_description
1 polymer ?
#
loop_
_entity_poly.entity_id
_entity_poly.type
_entity_poly.pdbx_seq_one_letter_code
_entity_poly.pdbx_strand_id
1 'polypeptide(L)'
;MVGIYFSIEEKPNGFSELGCYEFTIEDNGIGMSPEFQKIMFDPFSRADDHRTTRVQGTGLGMAISRNIVNLMNGNIKVDSTLHKGTKITVTIYLELQEQEKEQDKNLMNLAGSGSG
;
A
#
# COMPACT_ATOMS: atom_id res chain seq x y z
N MET A 1 9.52 -17.89 15.03
CA MET A 1 10.02 -16.94 14.02
C MET A 1 8.86 -16.07 13.61
N VAL A 2 9.01 -14.74 13.64
CA VAL A 2 7.98 -13.83 13.10
C VAL A 2 8.12 -13.83 11.58
N GLY A 3 7.03 -14.11 10.87
CA GLY A 3 6.94 -14.06 9.42
C GLY A 3 6.09 -12.87 9.00
N ILE A 4 6.43 -12.28 7.86
CA ILE A 4 5.63 -11.24 7.21
C ILE A 4 5.25 -11.77 5.83
N TYR A 5 3.97 -11.74 5.52
CA TYR A 5 3.40 -12.08 4.23
C TYR A 5 2.92 -10.80 3.56
N PHE A 6 3.18 -10.69 2.27
CA PHE A 6 2.79 -9.55 1.46
C PHE A 6 2.13 -10.06 0.19
N SER A 7 0.96 -9.51 -0.15
CA SER A 7 0.30 -9.74 -1.42
C SER A 7 -0.25 -8.43 -1.99
N ILE A 8 -0.41 -8.43 -3.31
CA ILE A 8 -1.05 -7.35 -4.06
C ILE A 8 -2.07 -7.97 -5.00
N GLU A 9 -3.23 -7.34 -5.11
CA GLU A 9 -4.30 -7.73 -6.02
C GLU A 9 -4.91 -6.49 -6.67
N GLU A 10 -5.19 -6.56 -7.97
CA GLU A 10 -6.01 -5.56 -8.65
C GLU A 10 -7.49 -5.88 -8.38
N LYS A 11 -8.24 -4.92 -7.84
CA LYS A 11 -9.66 -5.05 -7.55
C LYS A 11 -10.50 -4.41 -8.67
N PRO A 12 -11.66 -4.99 -8.99
CA PRO A 12 -12.63 -4.34 -9.87
C PRO A 12 -12.99 -2.94 -9.34
N ASN A 13 -13.08 -1.97 -10.23
CA ASN A 13 -13.47 -0.61 -9.88
C ASN A 13 -14.31 0.02 -11.01
N GLY A 14 -14.96 1.14 -10.70
CA GLY A 14 -15.90 1.81 -11.63
C GLY A 14 -15.27 2.87 -12.54
N PHE A 15 -13.95 3.05 -12.48
CA PHE A 15 -13.20 4.08 -13.20
C PHE A 15 -12.35 3.43 -14.28
N SER A 16 -12.54 3.86 -15.54
CA SER A 16 -11.84 3.27 -16.69
C SER A 16 -10.36 3.65 -16.78
N GLU A 17 -10.02 4.78 -16.19
CA GLU A 17 -8.71 5.44 -16.24
C GLU A 17 -7.86 5.13 -15.00
N LEU A 18 -8.44 4.48 -13.99
CA LEU A 18 -7.76 4.13 -12.74
C LEU A 18 -7.74 2.61 -12.53
N GLY A 19 -6.58 2.10 -12.11
CA GLY A 19 -6.46 0.78 -11.48
C GLY A 19 -6.71 0.90 -9.99
N CYS A 20 -7.45 -0.05 -9.40
CA CYS A 20 -7.63 -0.14 -7.95
C CYS A 20 -6.78 -1.29 -7.43
N TYR A 21 -5.82 -1.01 -6.55
CA TYR A 21 -4.88 -2.00 -6.03
C TYR A 21 -5.03 -2.16 -4.53
N GLU A 22 -5.17 -3.40 -4.09
CA GLU A 22 -5.20 -3.79 -2.68
C GLU A 22 -3.89 -4.48 -2.31
N PHE A 23 -3.18 -3.90 -1.36
CA PHE A 23 -1.98 -4.43 -0.74
C PHE A 23 -2.35 -5.02 0.61
N THR A 24 -2.03 -6.29 0.83
CA THR A 24 -2.24 -6.96 2.11
C THR A 24 -0.91 -7.33 2.74
N ILE A 25 -0.69 -6.86 3.97
CA ILE A 25 0.49 -7.12 4.79
C ILE A 25 0.03 -7.89 6.02
N GLU A 26 0.53 -9.10 6.23
CA GLU A 26 0.18 -9.94 7.39
C GLU A 26 1.42 -10.35 8.17
N ASP A 27 1.43 -10.12 9.48
CA ASP A 27 2.43 -10.66 10.40
C ASP A 27 1.80 -11.60 11.43
N ASN A 28 2.61 -12.51 11.98
CA ASN A 28 2.24 -13.39 13.09
C ASN A 28 2.91 -12.98 14.41
N GLY A 29 3.22 -11.69 14.55
CA GLY A 29 3.86 -11.09 15.72
C GLY A 29 2.91 -10.91 16.91
N ILE A 30 3.25 -9.96 17.79
CA ILE A 30 2.53 -9.76 19.05
C ILE A 30 1.13 -9.17 18.87
N GLY A 31 0.80 -8.60 17.70
CA GLY A 31 -0.49 -7.92 17.49
C GLY A 31 -0.69 -6.70 18.39
N MET A 32 -1.93 -6.20 18.45
CA MET A 32 -2.29 -4.96 19.16
C MET A 32 -3.47 -5.17 20.11
N SER A 33 -3.44 -4.50 21.26
CA SER A 33 -4.59 -4.45 22.17
C SER A 33 -5.75 -3.64 21.56
N PRO A 34 -7.02 -3.92 21.94
CA PRO A 34 -8.15 -3.12 21.49
C PRO A 34 -8.03 -1.64 21.84
N GLU A 35 -7.37 -1.30 22.94
CA GLU A 35 -7.13 0.07 23.39
C GLU A 35 -6.15 0.79 22.48
N PHE A 36 -5.04 0.14 22.13
CA PHE A 36 -4.04 0.71 21.24
C PHE A 36 -4.59 0.89 19.82
N GLN A 37 -5.38 -0.07 19.32
CA GLN A 37 -6.01 0.03 18.00
C GLN A 37 -6.86 1.30 17.81
N LYS A 38 -7.41 1.87 18.89
CA LYS A 38 -8.19 3.13 18.85
C LYS A 38 -7.32 4.36 18.60
N ILE A 39 -6.06 4.34 19.03
CA ILE A 39 -5.14 5.47 19.00
C ILE A 39 -3.93 5.24 18.07
N MET A 40 -3.85 4.08 17.40
CA MET A 40 -2.65 3.65 16.65
C MET A 40 -2.28 4.58 15.50
N PHE A 41 -3.23 5.38 15.02
CA PHE A 41 -3.01 6.37 13.96
C PHE A 41 -2.79 7.79 14.50
N ASP A 42 -2.84 7.99 15.81
CA ASP A 42 -2.54 9.28 16.40
C ASP A 42 -1.01 9.50 16.41
N PRO A 43 -0.53 10.72 16.09
CA PRO A 43 0.89 11.00 16.13
C PRO A 43 1.49 10.70 17.50
N PHE A 44 2.67 10.09 17.51
CA PHE A 44 3.43 9.74 18.72
C PHE A 44 2.82 8.66 19.61
N SER A 45 1.68 8.06 19.22
CA SER A 45 1.10 6.92 19.93
C SER A 45 2.00 5.70 19.85
N ARG A 46 2.20 5.05 21.00
CA ARG A 46 2.94 3.80 21.16
C ARG A 46 2.16 2.87 22.07
N ALA A 47 2.20 1.57 21.79
CA ALA A 47 1.60 0.60 22.70
C ALA A 47 2.41 0.58 24.00
N ASP A 48 1.76 0.92 25.11
CA ASP A 48 2.35 0.83 26.45
C ASP A 48 2.47 -0.65 26.82
N ASP A 49 3.63 -1.22 26.57
CA ASP A 49 3.94 -2.57 27.04
C ASP A 49 5.19 -2.50 27.90
N HIS A 50 5.14 -3.01 29.13
CA HIS A 50 6.23 -2.92 30.11
C HIS A 50 7.56 -3.59 29.66
N ARG A 51 7.60 -4.17 28.45
CA ARG A 51 8.80 -4.68 27.73
C ARG A 51 9.31 -3.77 26.59
N THR A 52 8.70 -2.62 26.30
CA THR A 52 8.99 -1.77 25.12
C THR A 52 10.18 -0.81 25.25
N THR A 53 10.99 -0.93 26.30
CA THR A 53 12.24 -0.14 26.41
C THR A 53 13.27 -0.42 25.31
N ARG A 54 13.04 -1.43 24.44
CA ARG A 54 13.99 -1.82 23.38
C ARG A 54 13.55 -1.56 21.93
N VAL A 55 12.27 -1.28 21.65
CA VAL A 55 11.84 -1.02 20.25
C VAL A 55 11.91 0.49 20.01
N GLN A 56 12.90 0.94 19.24
CA GLN A 56 13.01 2.33 18.80
C GLN A 56 11.89 2.67 17.80
N GLY A 57 11.25 3.82 17.98
CA GLY A 57 10.22 4.33 17.08
C GLY A 57 9.51 5.53 17.69
N THR A 58 9.30 6.57 16.89
CA THR A 58 8.64 7.81 17.34
C THR A 58 7.12 7.69 17.45
N GLY A 59 6.53 6.57 17.00
CA GLY A 59 5.07 6.42 16.91
C GLY A 59 4.44 7.17 15.72
N LEU A 60 5.25 7.63 14.75
CA LEU A 60 4.73 8.41 13.61
C LEU A 60 4.36 7.57 12.39
N GLY A 61 4.88 6.34 12.27
CA GLY A 61 4.76 5.55 11.04
C GLY A 61 3.32 5.32 10.59
N MET A 62 2.44 4.91 11.50
CA MET A 62 1.02 4.66 11.16
C MET A 62 0.26 5.94 10.82
N ALA A 63 0.51 7.03 11.55
CA ALA A 63 -0.09 8.34 11.25
C ALA A 63 0.30 8.82 9.84
N ILE A 64 1.58 8.68 9.48
CA ILE A 64 2.09 9.02 8.15
C ILE A 64 1.45 8.13 7.09
N SER A 65 1.43 6.80 7.29
CA SER A 65 0.83 5.87 6.33
C SER A 65 -0.64 6.19 6.07
N ARG A 66 -1.45 6.45 7.11
CA ARG A 66 -2.85 6.84 6.94
C ARG A 66 -2.98 8.14 6.15
N ASN A 67 -2.14 9.13 6.44
CA ASN A 67 -2.16 10.40 5.71
C ASN A 67 -1.82 10.22 4.23
N ILE A 68 -0.79 9.44 3.90
CA ILE A 68 -0.42 9.15 2.50
C ILE A 68 -1.56 8.44 1.78
N VAL A 69 -2.13 7.39 2.38
CA VAL A 69 -3.24 6.64 1.78
C VAL A 69 -4.46 7.53 1.56
N ASN A 70 -4.78 8.41 2.52
CA ASN A 70 -5.87 9.38 2.37
C ASN A 70 -5.61 10.39 1.25
N LEU A 71 -4.36 10.88 1.10
CA LEU A 71 -3.97 11.77 0.01
C LEU A 71 -4.08 11.11 -1.37
N MET A 72 -3.97 9.78 -1.43
CA MET A 72 -4.16 8.98 -2.63
C MET A 72 -5.63 8.56 -2.84
N ASN A 73 -6.57 9.17 -2.11
CA ASN A 73 -7.99 8.81 -2.11
C ASN A 73 -8.23 7.31 -1.84
N GLY A 74 -7.32 6.68 -1.11
CA GLY A 74 -7.35 5.28 -0.77
C GLY A 74 -7.99 5.00 0.59
N ASN A 75 -7.83 3.76 1.05
CA ASN A 75 -8.28 3.30 2.35
C ASN A 75 -7.21 2.42 3.01
N ILE A 76 -7.06 2.54 4.33
CA ILE A 76 -6.20 1.66 5.14
C ILE A 76 -7.03 1.02 6.25
N LYS A 77 -7.03 -0.31 6.29
CA LYS A 77 -7.68 -1.12 7.32
C LYS A 77 -6.63 -1.90 8.09
N VAL A 78 -6.83 -2.02 9.41
CA VAL A 78 -5.97 -2.83 10.28
C VAL A 78 -6.87 -3.78 11.07
N ASP A 79 -6.65 -5.08 10.93
CA ASP A 79 -7.26 -6.12 11.73
C ASP A 79 -6.14 -6.77 12.56
N SER A 80 -6.11 -6.48 13.87
CA SER A 80 -5.07 -7.02 14.76
C SER A 80 -5.70 -7.71 15.96
N THR A 81 -5.07 -8.78 16.43
CA THR A 81 -5.42 -9.40 17.70
C THR A 81 -4.16 -9.65 18.50
N LEU A 82 -4.16 -9.20 19.76
CA LEU A 82 -3.06 -9.42 20.68
C LEU A 82 -2.68 -10.91 20.74
N HIS A 83 -1.39 -11.18 20.60
CA HIS A 83 -0.73 -12.48 20.50
C HIS A 83 -1.09 -13.35 19.28
N LYS A 84 -1.78 -12.81 18.28
CA LYS A 84 -2.09 -13.52 17.02
C LYS A 84 -1.46 -12.88 15.78
N GLY A 85 -1.06 -11.62 15.88
CA GLY A 85 -0.48 -10.86 14.77
C GLY A 85 -1.42 -9.78 14.24
N THR A 86 -1.08 -9.25 13.07
CA THR A 86 -1.77 -8.12 12.45
C THR A 86 -1.91 -8.34 10.95
N LYS A 87 -3.06 -7.95 10.41
CA LYS A 87 -3.32 -7.77 8.98
C LYS A 87 -3.57 -6.31 8.69
N ILE A 88 -2.83 -5.75 7.74
CA ILE A 88 -3.00 -4.39 7.22
C ILE A 88 -3.41 -4.51 5.76
N THR A 89 -4.52 -3.91 5.39
CA THR A 89 -5.02 -3.85 4.02
C THR A 89 -5.03 -2.40 3.57
N VAL A 90 -4.26 -2.09 2.53
CA VAL A 90 -4.19 -0.75 1.92
C VAL A 90 -4.76 -0.82 0.52
N THR A 91 -5.80 -0.04 0.25
CA THR A 91 -6.40 0.11 -1.08
C THR A 91 -6.06 1.49 -1.63
N ILE A 92 -5.51 1.58 -2.84
CA ILE A 92 -5.21 2.84 -3.53
C ILE A 92 -5.66 2.80 -4.99
N TYR A 93 -5.92 3.98 -5.54
CA TYR A 93 -6.23 4.16 -6.96
C TYR A 93 -5.02 4.77 -7.66
N LEU A 94 -4.65 4.22 -8.81
CA LEU A 94 -3.50 4.66 -9.61
C LEU A 94 -3.95 4.91 -11.03
N GLU A 95 -3.50 6.01 -11.63
CA GLU A 95 -3.73 6.27 -13.05
C GLU A 95 -3.09 5.18 -13.91
N LEU A 96 -3.87 4.64 -14.83
CA LEU A 96 -3.36 3.67 -15.80
C LEU A 96 -2.47 4.41 -16.80
N GLN A 97 -1.23 3.94 -16.95
CA GLN A 97 -0.35 4.48 -17.97
C GLN A 97 -0.92 4.14 -19.36
N GLU A 98 -1.24 5.15 -20.15
CA GLU A 98 -1.55 4.96 -21.57
C GLU A 98 -0.31 4.33 -22.23
N GLN A 99 -0.47 3.16 -22.86
CA GLN A 99 0.60 2.61 -23.70
C GLN A 99 0.88 3.62 -24.80
N GLU A 100 2.11 4.14 -24.87
CA GLU A 100 2.59 4.93 -26.02
C GLU A 100 2.44 4.08 -27.29
N LYS A 101 1.33 4.27 -28.01
CA LYS A 101 1.09 3.69 -29.33
C LYS A 101 1.55 4.66 -30.41
N GLU A 102 2.84 5.01 -30.54
CA GLU A 102 3.36 5.66 -31.77
C GLU A 102 4.87 5.98 -31.79
N GLN A 103 5.74 4.99 -32.02
CA GLN A 103 7.05 5.26 -32.67
C GLN A 103 7.39 4.30 -33.82
N ASP A 104 6.74 3.14 -33.95
CA ASP A 104 7.03 2.18 -35.03
C ASP A 104 6.42 2.54 -36.40
N LYS A 105 5.53 3.54 -36.50
CA LYS A 105 4.97 3.96 -37.81
C LYS A 105 5.95 4.79 -38.65
N ASN A 106 7.00 5.37 -38.06
CA ASN A 106 7.95 6.21 -38.80
C ASN A 106 9.06 5.42 -39.50
N LEU A 107 9.38 4.19 -39.07
CA LEU A 107 10.38 3.37 -39.78
C LEU A 107 9.85 2.75 -41.10
N MET A 108 8.53 2.51 -41.23
CA MET A 108 7.96 1.98 -42.48
C MET A 108 7.91 3.01 -43.62
N ASN A 109 7.82 4.31 -43.34
CA ASN A 109 7.73 5.36 -44.36
C ASN A 109 9.10 5.72 -44.99
N LEU A 110 10.22 5.39 -44.32
CA LEU A 110 11.57 5.60 -44.85
C LEU A 110 12.05 4.43 -45.72
N ALA A 111 11.51 3.22 -45.54
CA ALA A 111 11.88 2.04 -46.32
C ALA A 111 11.18 1.95 -47.70
N GLY A 112 10.24 2.87 -48.01
CA GLY A 112 9.43 2.86 -49.24
C GLY A 112 9.82 3.86 -50.33
N SER A 113 10.89 4.64 -50.18
CA SER A 113 11.27 5.71 -51.13
C SER A 113 12.65 5.52 -51.78
N GLY A 114 13.04 4.27 -52.02
CA GLY A 114 14.30 3.91 -52.66
C GLY A 114 14.15 2.98 -53.86
N SER A 115 13.29 3.33 -54.83
CA SER A 115 13.33 2.78 -56.19
C SER A 115 13.48 3.92 -57.18
N GLY A 116 14.72 4.14 -57.61
CA GLY A 116 15.14 5.04 -58.68
C GLY A 116 16.55 4.70 -59.08
#